data_AF-A0A519N980-F1
#
_entry.id   AF-A0A519N980-F1
#
_cell.length_a   1.000
_cell.length_b   1.000
_cell.length_c   1.000
_cell.angle_alpha   90.00
_cell.angle_beta   90.00
_cell.angle_gamma   90.00
#
_symmetry.space_group_name_H-M   'P 1'
#
loop_
_entity.id
_entity.type
_entity.pdbx_description
1 polymer ?
#
loop_
_entity_poly.entity_id
_entity_poly.type
_entity_poly.pdbx_seq_one_letter_code
_entity_poly.pdbx_strand_id
1 'polypeptide(L)'
;MKENFQILKGLPPYGEMYISFPPKGYAEYSEGLVVEFLKNDESKWVGNFETGYSNLKFAAQLHDDEILIIAKGVCYIIDSENPKSFIEFGVDYKQVYQHNTSIIIVGEYSIAVVKSRTEIIYFDNLCYDGISETKLVDNNLNGILNYYNSNGDNEEIEFILDLDNLELRRIEKNTKWWEIWK
;
A
#
# COMPACT_ATOMS: atom_id res chain seq x y z
N MET A 1 -16.35 1.35 -15.06
CA MET A 1 -17.16 2.00 -14.00
C MET A 1 -16.62 3.40 -13.82
N LYS A 2 -17.48 4.37 -13.48
CA LYS A 2 -17.03 5.73 -13.16
C LYS A 2 -16.41 5.66 -11.76
N GLU A 3 -15.23 6.23 -11.57
CA GLU A 3 -14.63 6.32 -10.24
C GLU A 3 -15.46 7.29 -9.39
N ASN A 4 -15.83 6.84 -8.20
CA ASN A 4 -16.66 7.60 -7.26
C ASN A 4 -15.81 8.39 -6.25
N PHE A 5 -14.57 8.73 -6.60
CA PHE A 5 -13.66 9.50 -5.74
C PHE A 5 -12.68 10.34 -6.54
N GLN A 6 -12.09 11.34 -5.89
CA GLN A 6 -11.06 12.20 -6.45
C GLN A 6 -10.09 12.69 -5.38
N ILE A 7 -8.79 12.50 -5.59
CA ILE A 7 -7.75 13.16 -4.79
C ILE A 7 -7.75 14.65 -5.11
N LEU A 8 -7.93 15.49 -4.09
CA LEU A 8 -7.93 16.96 -4.21
C LEU A 8 -6.52 17.53 -3.98
N LYS A 9 -6.31 18.77 -4.44
CA LYS A 9 -5.07 19.52 -4.19
C LYS A 9 -4.93 20.02 -2.75
N GLY A 10 -6.06 20.09 -2.04
CA GLY A 10 -6.16 20.53 -0.66
C GLY A 10 -7.63 20.61 -0.23
N LEU A 11 -7.86 21.05 1.00
CA LEU A 11 -9.21 21.15 1.55
C LEU A 11 -10.04 22.21 0.77
N PRO A 12 -11.29 21.89 0.39
CA PRO A 12 -12.17 22.89 -0.21
C PRO A 12 -12.40 24.08 0.74
N PRO A 13 -12.39 25.33 0.22
CA PRO A 13 -12.62 26.51 1.05
C PRO A 13 -14.08 26.69 1.49
N TYR A 14 -15.01 25.96 0.87
CA TYR A 14 -16.45 26.02 1.11
C TYR A 14 -17.04 24.61 1.04
N GLY A 15 -18.16 24.39 1.74
CA GLY A 15 -18.88 23.12 1.77
C GLY A 15 -19.07 22.59 3.19
N GLU A 16 -19.51 21.34 3.30
CA GLU A 16 -19.52 20.64 4.57
C GLU A 16 -18.09 20.44 5.10
N MET A 17 -17.97 20.32 6.42
CA MET A 17 -16.69 20.08 7.06
C MET A 17 -16.17 18.69 6.67
N TYR A 18 -14.88 18.61 6.39
CA TYR A 18 -14.22 17.34 6.08
C TYR A 18 -14.28 16.39 7.28
N ILE A 19 -14.16 15.09 7.00
CA ILE A 19 -14.03 14.03 8.00
C ILE A 19 -12.55 13.67 8.12
N SER A 20 -12.00 13.74 9.33
CA SER A 20 -10.61 13.35 9.60
C SER A 20 -10.46 11.83 9.72
N PHE A 21 -9.38 11.31 9.14
CA PHE A 21 -8.98 9.91 9.27
C PHE A 21 -7.55 9.82 9.80
N PRO A 22 -7.33 9.24 10.99
CA PRO A 22 -8.36 8.78 11.93
C PRO A 22 -9.15 9.96 12.56
N PRO A 23 -10.34 9.72 13.17
CA PRO A 23 -11.17 10.78 13.75
C PRO A 23 -10.50 11.63 14.84
N LYS A 24 -9.47 11.09 15.48
CA LYS A 24 -8.64 11.75 16.50
C LYS A 24 -7.17 11.40 16.26
N GLY A 25 -6.61 11.99 15.21
CA GLY A 25 -5.25 11.74 14.76
C GLY A 25 -4.18 12.52 15.54
N TYR A 26 -2.91 12.20 15.29
CA TYR A 26 -1.80 12.91 15.94
C TYR A 26 -1.64 14.33 15.40
N ALA A 27 -2.18 14.59 14.21
CA ALA A 27 -2.10 15.85 13.50
C ALA A 27 -3.48 16.47 13.24
N GLU A 28 -4.38 16.43 14.25
CA GLU A 28 -5.79 16.89 14.25
C GLU A 28 -6.07 18.25 13.58
N TYR A 29 -5.05 19.08 13.33
CA TYR A 29 -5.15 20.43 12.76
C TYR A 29 -4.29 20.65 11.50
N SER A 30 -3.82 19.58 10.85
CA SER A 30 -3.04 19.68 9.62
C SER A 30 -3.75 19.04 8.43
N GLU A 31 -3.57 19.64 7.25
CA GLU A 31 -4.01 19.06 5.99
C GLU A 31 -3.11 17.87 5.63
N GLY A 32 -3.73 16.71 5.45
CA GLY A 32 -3.09 15.46 5.03
C GLY A 32 -3.29 15.19 3.53
N LEU A 33 -3.71 13.97 3.17
CA LEU A 33 -4.21 13.68 1.83
C LEU A 33 -5.72 13.93 1.79
N VAL A 34 -6.16 14.83 0.92
CA VAL A 34 -7.58 15.18 0.80
C VAL A 34 -8.21 14.41 -0.35
N VAL A 35 -9.36 13.78 -0.10
CA VAL A 35 -10.08 12.98 -1.09
C VAL A 35 -11.58 13.31 -1.01
N GLU A 36 -12.18 13.67 -2.15
CA GLU A 36 -13.63 13.81 -2.29
C GLU A 36 -14.22 12.46 -2.71
N PHE A 37 -15.36 12.11 -2.14
CA PHE A 37 -16.12 10.90 -2.45
C PHE A 37 -17.51 11.28 -2.95
N LEU A 38 -18.00 10.55 -3.96
CA LEU A 38 -19.34 10.64 -4.51
C LEU A 38 -20.14 9.42 -4.07
N LYS A 39 -21.24 9.65 -3.35
CA LYS A 39 -22.15 8.59 -2.95
C LYS A 39 -23.10 8.18 -4.05
N ASN A 40 -23.75 7.05 -3.86
CA ASN A 40 -24.78 6.52 -4.75
C ASN A 40 -26.01 7.45 -4.86
N ASP A 41 -26.30 8.26 -3.85
CA ASP A 41 -27.34 9.31 -3.87
C ASP A 41 -26.88 10.64 -4.49
N GLU A 42 -25.72 10.64 -5.15
CA GLU A 42 -25.04 11.80 -5.74
C GLU A 42 -24.54 12.85 -4.74
N SER A 43 -24.74 12.65 -3.44
CA SER A 43 -24.14 13.52 -2.42
C SER A 43 -22.63 13.30 -2.36
N LYS A 44 -21.93 14.32 -1.85
CA LYS A 44 -20.47 14.33 -1.78
C LYS A 44 -20.00 14.61 -0.37
N TRP A 45 -18.87 14.02 0.00
CA TRP A 45 -18.18 14.33 1.24
C TRP A 45 -16.66 14.28 1.03
N VAL A 46 -15.93 14.90 1.94
CA VAL A 46 -14.47 15.04 1.85
C VAL A 46 -13.81 14.38 3.05
N GLY A 47 -12.87 13.48 2.80
CA GLY A 47 -11.98 12.91 3.79
C GLY A 47 -10.63 13.63 3.82
N ASN A 48 -10.10 13.87 5.01
CA ASN A 48 -8.73 14.32 5.25
C ASN A 48 -7.95 13.20 5.96
N PHE A 49 -7.03 12.56 5.24
CA PHE A 49 -6.31 11.39 5.70
C PHE A 49 -4.93 11.76 6.23
N GLU A 50 -4.65 11.38 7.47
CA GLU A 50 -3.34 11.52 8.08
C GLU A 50 -2.27 10.80 7.26
N THR A 51 -1.07 11.37 7.24
CA THR A 51 0.00 10.94 6.33
C THR A 51 1.04 10.10 7.03
N GLY A 52 1.56 9.10 6.31
CA GLY A 52 2.71 8.30 6.74
C GLY A 52 4.08 8.90 6.43
N TYR A 53 5.05 8.00 6.30
CA TYR A 53 6.49 8.28 6.16
C TYR A 53 7.02 8.18 4.73
N SER A 54 6.15 8.09 3.72
CA SER A 54 6.53 8.04 2.30
C SER A 54 5.98 9.24 1.51
N ASN A 55 6.23 9.25 0.19
CA ASN A 55 5.63 10.23 -0.72
C ASN A 55 4.49 9.63 -1.57
N LEU A 56 4.13 8.36 -1.36
CA LEU A 56 3.13 7.68 -2.16
C LEU A 56 1.73 8.24 -1.86
N LYS A 57 1.10 8.83 -2.87
CA LYS A 57 -0.32 9.21 -2.85
C LYS A 57 -1.05 8.36 -3.87
N PHE A 58 -2.03 7.59 -3.43
CA PHE A 58 -2.76 6.68 -4.29
C PHE A 58 -4.21 6.54 -3.82
N ALA A 59 -5.11 6.27 -4.75
CA ALA A 59 -6.49 5.93 -4.46
C ALA A 59 -7.00 4.97 -5.54
N ALA A 60 -7.72 3.92 -5.15
CA ALA A 60 -8.32 2.97 -6.08
C ALA A 60 -9.60 2.35 -5.51
N GLN A 61 -10.56 2.10 -6.39
CA GLN A 61 -11.71 1.26 -6.06
C GLN A 61 -11.22 -0.19 -5.89
N LEU A 62 -11.64 -0.84 -4.80
CA LEU A 62 -11.46 -2.27 -4.60
C LEU A 62 -12.69 -3.03 -5.11
N HIS A 63 -13.77 -3.04 -4.33
CA HIS A 63 -15.04 -3.70 -4.64
C HIS A 63 -16.21 -2.84 -4.13
N ASP A 64 -17.32 -2.80 -4.86
CA ASP A 64 -18.51 -1.97 -4.55
C ASP A 64 -18.14 -0.52 -4.18
N ASP A 65 -18.37 -0.15 -2.92
CA ASP A 65 -18.13 1.17 -2.32
C ASP A 65 -16.81 1.21 -1.52
N GLU A 66 -16.02 0.12 -1.50
CA GLU A 66 -14.73 0.05 -0.82
C GLU A 66 -13.61 0.70 -1.62
N ILE A 67 -12.98 1.72 -1.04
CA ILE A 67 -11.90 2.49 -1.67
C ILE A 67 -10.65 2.38 -0.82
N LEU A 68 -9.56 1.94 -1.44
CA LEU A 68 -8.21 2.02 -0.87
C LEU A 68 -7.67 3.43 -1.11
N ILE A 69 -7.24 4.09 -0.03
CA ILE A 69 -6.50 5.34 -0.04
C ILE A 69 -5.12 5.08 0.56
N ILE A 70 -4.07 5.56 -0.10
CA ILE A 70 -2.70 5.56 0.47
C ILE A 70 -2.27 7.01 0.64
N ALA A 71 -2.21 7.46 1.89
CA ALA A 71 -1.83 8.80 2.29
C ALA A 71 -0.37 8.79 2.73
N LYS A 72 0.55 9.01 1.79
CA LYS A 72 2.01 9.05 2.06
C LYS A 72 2.51 7.82 2.81
N GLY A 73 2.00 6.65 2.44
CA GLY A 73 2.43 5.37 2.98
C GLY A 73 1.55 4.75 4.07
N VAL A 74 0.65 5.50 4.69
CA VAL A 74 -0.44 4.91 5.50
C VAL A 74 -1.59 4.53 4.57
N CYS A 75 -2.12 3.32 4.73
CA CYS A 75 -3.27 2.85 3.97
C CYS A 75 -4.55 2.98 4.79
N TYR A 76 -5.63 3.37 4.10
CA TYR A 76 -6.99 3.36 4.60
C TYR A 76 -7.85 2.60 3.61
N ILE A 77 -8.71 1.70 4.08
CA ILE A 77 -9.80 1.16 3.26
C ILE A 77 -11.10 1.65 3.87
N ILE A 78 -11.83 2.46 3.12
CA ILE A 78 -13.06 3.11 3.56
C ILE A 78 -14.25 2.61 2.75
N ASP A 79 -15.44 2.76 3.31
CA ASP A 79 -16.73 2.67 2.61
C ASP A 79 -17.19 4.10 2.22
N SER A 80 -17.37 4.36 0.92
CA SER A 80 -17.81 5.68 0.43
C SER A 80 -19.21 6.07 0.89
N GLU A 81 -20.08 5.12 1.19
CA GLU A 81 -21.42 5.37 1.69
C GLU A 81 -21.41 5.63 3.21
N ASN A 82 -20.51 4.95 3.94
CA ASN A 82 -20.38 5.02 5.39
C ASN A 82 -18.94 5.34 5.86
N PRO A 83 -18.56 6.62 5.97
CA PRO A 83 -17.20 7.03 6.35
C PRO A 83 -16.74 6.57 7.73
N LYS A 84 -17.65 6.11 8.62
CA LYS A 84 -17.26 5.52 9.92
C LYS A 84 -16.76 4.09 9.80
N SER A 85 -16.97 3.45 8.65
CA SER A 85 -16.59 2.08 8.37
C SER A 85 -15.27 2.07 7.62
N PHE A 86 -14.16 2.05 8.36
CA PHE A 86 -12.83 2.01 7.75
C PHE A 86 -11.87 1.14 8.56
N ILE A 87 -10.77 0.76 7.92
CA ILE A 87 -9.57 0.26 8.59
C ILE A 87 -8.36 1.09 8.16
N GLU A 88 -7.33 1.04 8.98
CA GLU A 88 -6.04 1.70 8.76
C GLU A 88 -4.93 0.68 8.95
N PHE A 89 -3.91 0.70 8.08
CA PHE A 89 -2.74 -0.18 8.21
C PHE A 89 -1.51 0.37 7.47
N GLY A 90 -0.33 -0.07 7.90
CA GLY A 90 0.95 0.37 7.36
C GLY A 90 1.24 1.85 7.59
N VAL A 91 2.49 2.26 7.38
CA VAL A 91 2.91 3.64 7.60
C VAL A 91 3.93 4.14 6.58
N ASP A 92 4.56 3.24 5.83
CA ASP A 92 5.76 3.50 5.04
C ASP A 92 5.63 2.98 3.60
N TYR A 93 4.44 2.58 3.16
CA TYR A 93 4.23 2.06 1.80
C TYR A 93 4.70 3.05 0.72
N LYS A 94 5.49 2.58 -0.24
CA LYS A 94 6.20 3.42 -1.23
C LYS A 94 5.79 3.17 -2.66
N GLN A 95 5.32 1.96 -2.99
CA GLN A 95 5.00 1.57 -4.37
C GLN A 95 3.70 0.76 -4.42
N VAL A 96 3.02 0.82 -5.57
CA VAL A 96 1.76 0.10 -5.83
C VAL A 96 1.85 -0.60 -7.17
N TYR A 97 1.36 -1.84 -7.21
CA TYR A 97 1.12 -2.60 -8.43
C TYR A 97 -0.32 -3.09 -8.45
N GLN A 98 -0.95 -3.05 -9.61
CA GLN A 98 -2.27 -3.64 -9.81
C GLN A 98 -2.12 -4.99 -10.51
N HIS A 99 -2.78 -6.02 -9.99
CA HIS A 99 -2.77 -7.35 -10.57
C HIS A 99 -4.16 -7.98 -10.44
N ASN A 100 -4.84 -8.20 -11.56
CA ASN A 100 -6.25 -8.62 -11.59
C ASN A 100 -7.12 -7.68 -10.75
N THR A 101 -7.81 -8.21 -9.74
CA THR A 101 -8.63 -7.46 -8.78
C THR A 101 -7.88 -7.08 -7.50
N SER A 102 -6.59 -7.40 -7.41
CA SER A 102 -5.77 -7.15 -6.23
C SER A 102 -4.86 -5.93 -6.43
N ILE A 103 -4.56 -5.26 -5.33
CA ILE A 103 -3.58 -4.19 -5.25
C ILE A 103 -2.44 -4.67 -4.37
N ILE A 104 -1.22 -4.69 -4.92
CA ILE A 104 0.00 -5.04 -4.20
C ILE A 104 0.67 -3.75 -3.79
N ILE A 105 0.94 -3.61 -2.50
CA ILE A 105 1.52 -2.42 -1.91
C ILE A 105 2.87 -2.81 -1.30
N VAL A 106 3.94 -2.15 -1.72
CA VAL A 106 5.30 -2.43 -1.25
C VAL A 106 5.77 -1.26 -0.39
N GLY A 107 6.17 -1.56 0.84
CA GLY A 107 6.72 -0.62 1.81
C GLY A 107 8.23 -0.74 1.92
N GLU A 108 8.78 -0.20 3.00
CA GLU A 108 10.21 -0.31 3.22
C GLU A 108 10.56 -1.74 3.65
N TYR A 109 9.77 -2.35 4.52
CA TYR A 109 10.09 -3.67 5.10
C TYR A 109 8.97 -4.70 4.94
N SER A 110 7.89 -4.35 4.27
CA SER A 110 6.71 -5.20 4.13
C SER A 110 6.07 -5.10 2.75
N ILE A 111 5.28 -6.10 2.42
CA ILE A 111 4.41 -6.14 1.25
C ILE A 111 3.00 -6.49 1.73
N ALA A 112 1.98 -5.80 1.22
CA ALA A 112 0.58 -6.19 1.40
C ALA A 112 -0.07 -6.50 0.05
N VAL A 113 -0.90 -7.54 0.01
CA VAL A 113 -1.79 -7.83 -1.12
C VAL A 113 -3.22 -7.58 -0.65
N VAL A 114 -3.86 -6.57 -1.23
CA VAL A 114 -5.17 -6.06 -0.85
C VAL A 114 -6.19 -6.42 -1.92
N LYS A 115 -7.23 -7.16 -1.55
CA LYS A 115 -8.40 -7.42 -2.41
C LYS A 115 -9.64 -6.69 -1.92
N SER A 116 -9.82 -6.65 -0.61
CA SER A 116 -10.91 -5.94 0.08
C SER A 116 -10.45 -5.58 1.49
N ARG A 117 -11.29 -4.89 2.23
CA ARG A 117 -11.05 -4.60 3.66
C ARG A 117 -10.88 -5.86 4.52
N THR A 118 -11.49 -6.98 4.14
CA THR A 118 -11.46 -8.23 4.92
C THR A 118 -10.47 -9.25 4.38
N GLU A 119 -9.91 -9.02 3.19
CA GLU A 119 -8.95 -9.90 2.54
C GLU A 119 -7.66 -9.14 2.22
N ILE A 120 -6.82 -9.01 3.25
CA ILE A 120 -5.49 -8.44 3.16
C ILE A 120 -4.48 -9.47 3.63
N ILE A 121 -3.51 -9.77 2.77
CA ILE A 121 -2.39 -10.64 3.10
C ILE A 121 -1.16 -9.79 3.34
N TYR A 122 -0.51 -10.00 4.48
CA TYR A 122 0.67 -9.25 4.91
C TYR A 122 1.92 -10.14 4.86
N PHE A 123 2.98 -9.58 4.31
CA PHE A 123 4.34 -10.12 4.34
C PHE A 123 5.22 -9.09 5.07
N ASP A 124 5.36 -9.25 6.38
CA ASP A 124 6.04 -8.28 7.24
C ASP A 124 7.46 -8.69 7.60
N ASN A 125 8.25 -7.71 8.07
CA ASN A 125 9.63 -7.91 8.55
C ASN A 125 10.49 -8.66 7.53
N LEU A 126 10.33 -8.33 6.24
CA LEU A 126 10.99 -9.04 5.17
C LEU A 126 12.49 -8.81 5.18
N CYS A 127 12.95 -7.61 5.54
CA CYS A 127 14.35 -7.20 5.52
C CYS A 127 14.65 -6.14 6.58
N TYR A 128 15.92 -5.72 6.69
CA TYR A 128 16.37 -4.71 7.65
C TYR A 128 16.76 -3.38 6.99
N ASP A 129 17.08 -3.39 5.69
CA ASP A 129 17.60 -2.22 4.97
C ASP A 129 16.77 -1.87 3.73
N GLY A 130 15.49 -2.19 3.75
CA GLY A 130 14.57 -1.79 2.70
C GLY A 130 14.36 -2.82 1.59
N ILE A 131 13.25 -2.67 0.88
CA ILE A 131 12.92 -3.41 -0.34
C ILE A 131 13.23 -2.51 -1.54
N SER A 132 13.95 -3.03 -2.52
CA SER A 132 14.34 -2.27 -3.72
C SER A 132 14.04 -3.04 -5.01
N GLU A 133 14.16 -2.32 -6.13
CA GLU A 133 14.08 -2.88 -7.50
C GLU A 133 12.85 -3.74 -7.80
N THR A 134 11.71 -3.41 -7.16
CA THR A 134 10.53 -4.24 -7.35
C THR A 134 9.94 -4.08 -8.74
N LYS A 135 9.38 -5.18 -9.26
CA LYS A 135 8.73 -5.21 -10.57
C LYS A 135 7.69 -6.33 -10.64
N LEU A 136 6.51 -5.99 -11.11
CA LEU A 136 5.49 -6.97 -11.51
C LEU A 136 5.84 -7.54 -12.89
N VAL A 137 6.04 -8.86 -12.96
CA VAL A 137 6.25 -9.60 -14.21
C VAL A 137 5.31 -10.80 -14.20
N ASP A 138 4.39 -10.83 -15.16
CA ASP A 138 3.31 -11.82 -15.24
C ASP A 138 2.52 -11.90 -13.91
N ASN A 139 2.57 -13.05 -13.23
CA ASN A 139 1.89 -13.30 -11.94
C ASN A 139 2.82 -13.15 -10.72
N ASN A 140 4.00 -12.58 -10.89
CA ASN A 140 4.99 -12.47 -9.82
C ASN A 140 5.41 -11.03 -9.54
N LEU A 141 5.41 -10.65 -8.28
CA LEU A 141 6.18 -9.48 -7.84
C LEU A 141 7.60 -9.94 -7.52
N ASN A 142 8.56 -9.39 -8.25
CA ASN A 142 9.99 -9.63 -8.04
C ASN A 142 10.61 -8.41 -7.36
N GLY A 143 11.74 -8.58 -6.69
CA GLY A 143 12.52 -7.47 -6.18
C GLY A 143 13.70 -7.93 -5.33
N ILE A 144 14.30 -6.99 -4.60
CA ILE A 144 15.48 -7.23 -3.76
C ILE A 144 15.14 -6.89 -2.30
N LEU A 145 15.48 -7.80 -1.39
CA LEU A 145 15.49 -7.61 0.05
C LEU A 145 16.92 -7.26 0.50
N ASN A 146 17.10 -6.09 1.11
CA ASN A 146 18.41 -5.59 1.54
C ASN A 146 18.65 -5.84 3.04
N TYR A 147 19.83 -6.35 3.38
CA TYR A 147 20.26 -6.70 4.72
C TYR A 147 21.69 -6.20 4.98
N TYR A 148 22.11 -6.35 6.25
CA TYR A 148 23.49 -6.28 6.66
C TYR A 148 23.93 -7.65 7.21
N ASN A 149 25.09 -8.14 6.78
CA ASN A 149 25.67 -9.36 7.33
C ASN A 149 26.28 -9.11 8.73
N SER A 150 26.81 -10.15 9.38
CA SER A 150 27.43 -10.03 10.72
C SER A 150 28.65 -9.10 10.79
N ASN A 151 29.25 -8.77 9.64
CA ASN A 151 30.37 -7.84 9.53
C ASN A 151 29.89 -6.40 9.23
N GLY A 152 28.59 -6.19 9.04
CA GLY A 152 28.00 -4.92 8.65
C GLY A 152 28.08 -4.62 7.15
N ASP A 153 28.47 -5.59 6.31
CA ASP A 153 28.43 -5.40 4.85
C ASP A 153 27.02 -5.61 4.31
N ASN A 154 26.68 -4.90 3.24
CA ASN A 154 25.39 -5.04 2.57
C ASN A 154 25.25 -6.44 1.96
N GLU A 155 24.08 -7.03 2.14
CA GLU A 155 23.69 -8.31 1.54
C GLU A 155 22.33 -8.15 0.86
N GLU A 156 22.24 -8.62 -0.38
CA GLU A 156 21.06 -8.51 -1.23
C GLU A 156 20.54 -9.90 -1.56
N ILE A 157 19.25 -10.13 -1.27
CA ILE A 157 18.56 -11.37 -1.58
C ILE A 157 17.41 -11.05 -2.52
N GLU A 158 17.43 -11.64 -3.71
CA GLU A 158 16.30 -11.56 -4.64
C GLU A 158 15.08 -12.29 -4.07
N PHE A 159 13.88 -11.76 -4.26
CA PHE A 159 12.64 -12.42 -3.91
C PHE A 159 11.68 -12.51 -5.09
N ILE A 160 10.82 -13.52 -5.04
CA ILE A 160 9.68 -13.70 -5.93
C ILE A 160 8.46 -13.96 -5.04
N LEU A 161 7.46 -13.09 -5.13
CA LEU A 161 6.13 -13.30 -4.57
C LEU A 161 5.19 -13.75 -5.68
N ASP A 162 4.76 -15.01 -5.61
CA ASP A 162 3.73 -15.60 -6.46
C ASP A 162 2.37 -15.07 -6.01
N LEU A 163 1.66 -14.36 -6.89
CA LEU A 163 0.39 -13.70 -6.56
C LEU A 163 -0.84 -14.62 -6.67
N ASP A 164 -0.71 -15.78 -7.32
CA ASP A 164 -1.79 -16.78 -7.38
C ASP A 164 -1.83 -17.59 -6.09
N ASN A 165 -0.64 -18.01 -5.61
CA ASN A 165 -0.49 -18.84 -4.41
C ASN A 165 -0.20 -18.03 -3.14
N LEU A 166 0.11 -16.74 -3.28
CA LEU A 166 0.49 -15.83 -2.20
C LEU A 166 1.69 -16.37 -1.41
N GLU A 167 2.69 -16.88 -2.12
CA GLU A 167 3.90 -17.46 -1.56
C GLU A 167 5.12 -16.60 -1.91
N LEU A 168 5.85 -16.14 -0.88
CA LEU A 168 7.10 -15.41 -1.05
C LEU A 168 8.28 -16.37 -0.92
N ARG A 169 9.13 -16.40 -1.95
CA ARG A 169 10.36 -17.19 -2.01
C ARG A 169 11.58 -16.29 -2.14
N ARG A 170 12.62 -16.61 -1.39
CA ARG A 170 13.94 -15.98 -1.49
C ARG A 170 14.81 -16.80 -2.43
N ILE A 171 15.48 -16.15 -3.36
CA ILE A 171 16.38 -16.78 -4.31
C ILE A 171 17.79 -16.68 -3.74
N GLU A 172 18.23 -17.76 -3.10
CA GLU A 172 19.61 -17.86 -2.62
C GLU A 172 20.56 -17.93 -3.82
N LYS A 173 21.57 -17.05 -3.85
CA LYS A 173 22.64 -17.12 -4.84
C LYS A 173 23.39 -18.43 -4.61
N ASN A 174 23.20 -19.40 -5.50
CA ASN A 174 23.88 -20.68 -5.42
C ASN A 174 25.38 -20.43 -5.65
N THR A 175 26.16 -20.42 -4.56
CA THR A 175 27.59 -20.03 -4.59
C THR A 175 28.49 -21.06 -5.27
N LYS A 176 27.95 -22.17 -5.81
CA LYS A 176 28.75 -23.29 -6.33
C LYS A 176 28.39 -23.70 -7.74
N TRP A 177 28.70 -22.83 -8.70
CA TRP A 177 28.71 -23.18 -10.12
C TRP A 177 29.77 -24.26 -10.48
N TRP A 178 30.72 -24.56 -9.59
CA TRP A 178 31.76 -25.58 -9.78
C TRP A 178 31.43 -26.99 -9.27
N GLU A 179 30.29 -27.22 -8.61
CA GLU A 179 29.90 -28.58 -8.15
C GLU A 179 29.08 -29.37 -9.17
N ILE A 180 28.77 -28.78 -10.33
CA ILE A 180 28.00 -29.40 -11.42
C ILE A 180 28.88 -30.37 -12.27
N TRP A 181 30.20 -30.42 -12.04
CA TRP A 181 31.14 -31.29 -12.75
C TRP A 181 31.91 -32.24 -11.81
N LYS A 182 31.20 -33.05 -11.01
CA LYS A 182 31.80 -34.19 -10.29
C LYS A 182 31.06 -35.49 -10.57
#